data_AF-A0A6P4JF44-F1
#
_entry.id   AF-A0A6P4JF44-F1
#
_cell.length_a   1.000
_cell.length_b   1.000
_cell.length_c   1.000
_cell.angle_alpha   90.00
_cell.angle_beta   90.00
_cell.angle_gamma   90.00
#
_symmetry.space_group_name_H-M   'P 1'
#
loop_
_entity.id
_entity.type
_entity.pdbx_description
1 polymer ?
#
loop_
_entity_poly.entity_id
_entity_poly.type
_entity_poly.pdbx_seq_one_letter_code
_entity_poly.pdbx_strand_id
1 'polypeptide(L)'
;MSRLVSGVRTLFRRYPFVTNSAIYGSLYVGAEYSQQFVSKRWLPSPAEREDIDYATIGRYAVMGTAAYAPTLYFWYKWLDRTFPGTTKACP
;
A
#
# COMPACT_ATOMS: atom_id res chain seq x y z
N MET A 1 21.97 11.66 -3.92
CA MET A 1 21.17 10.81 -3.00
C MET A 1 20.46 11.55 -1.86
N SER A 2 21.10 12.44 -1.10
CA SER A 2 20.51 13.03 0.13
C SER A 2 19.21 13.83 -0.06
N ARG A 3 19.06 14.59 -1.15
CA ARG A 3 17.88 15.45 -1.40
C ARG A 3 16.61 14.69 -1.76
N LEU A 4 16.73 13.54 -2.44
CA LEU A 4 15.58 12.68 -2.77
C LEU A 4 15.02 12.02 -1.51
N VAL A 5 15.90 11.48 -0.65
CA VAL A 5 15.50 10.83 0.61
C VAL A 5 14.81 11.82 1.56
N SER A 6 15.34 13.04 1.66
CA SER A 6 14.73 14.11 2.47
C SER A 6 13.41 14.63 1.88
N GLY A 7 13.27 14.68 0.55
CA GLY A 7 12.02 15.00 -0.14
C GLY A 7 10.92 13.96 0.10
N VAL A 8 11.26 12.67 -0.03
CA VAL A 8 10.34 11.56 0.27
C VAL A 8 9.90 11.61 1.73
N ARG A 9 10.83 11.78 2.67
CA ARG A 9 10.51 11.90 4.10
C ARG A 9 9.58 13.08 4.41
N THR A 10 9.72 14.19 3.68
CA THR A 10 8.85 15.37 3.82
C THR A 10 7.45 15.09 3.29
N LEU A 11 7.34 14.39 2.15
CA LEU A 11 6.05 14.00 1.58
C LEU A 11 5.29 13.03 2.49
N PHE A 12 6.00 12.04 3.06
CA PHE A 12 5.48 11.10 4.06
C PHE A 12 4.90 11.80 5.30
N ARG A 13 5.56 12.86 5.79
CA ARG A 13 5.09 13.64 6.96
C ARG A 13 3.96 14.61 6.61
N ARG A 14 3.93 15.15 5.39
CA ARG A 14 2.95 16.17 4.99
C ARG A 14 1.63 15.57 4.50
N TYR A 15 1.67 14.40 3.86
CA TYR A 15 0.49 13.70 3.36
C TYR A 15 0.51 12.21 3.74
N PRO A 16 0.41 11.87 5.04
CA PRO A 16 0.45 10.49 5.51
C PRO A 16 -0.69 9.64 4.93
N PHE A 17 -1.84 10.25 4.63
CA PHE A 17 -2.97 9.58 3.97
C PHE A 17 -2.62 9.09 2.56
N VAL A 18 -2.18 10.01 1.70
CA VAL A 18 -1.82 9.73 0.30
C VAL A 18 -0.67 8.74 0.22
N THR A 19 0.29 8.87 1.13
CA THR A 19 1.45 7.98 1.19
C THR A 19 1.05 6.57 1.60
N ASN A 20 0.17 6.42 2.59
CA ASN A 20 -0.40 5.11 2.94
C ASN A 20 -1.20 4.51 1.78
N SER A 21 -2.08 5.28 1.12
CA SER A 21 -2.78 4.81 -0.09
C SER A 21 -1.83 4.25 -1.14
N ALA A 22 -0.76 4.98 -1.44
CA ALA A 22 0.22 4.56 -2.43
C ALA A 22 0.99 3.29 -2.02
N ILE A 23 1.38 3.17 -0.75
CA ILE A 23 2.08 1.99 -0.23
C ILE A 23 1.16 0.76 -0.24
N TYR A 24 -0.04 0.86 0.33
CA TYR A 24 -0.95 -0.28 0.37
C TYR A 24 -1.43 -0.69 -1.02
N GLY A 25 -1.71 0.28 -1.89
CA GLY A 25 -2.03 0.03 -3.29
C GLY A 25 -0.90 -0.70 -4.03
N SER A 26 0.34 -0.22 -3.90
CA SER A 26 1.49 -0.84 -4.56
C SER A 26 1.80 -2.24 -4.02
N LEU A 27 1.67 -2.47 -2.72
CA LEU A 27 1.83 -3.80 -2.12
C LEU A 27 0.76 -4.78 -2.62
N TYR A 28 -0.51 -4.38 -2.69
CA TYR A 28 -1.60 -5.25 -3.15
C TYR A 28 -1.46 -5.57 -4.64
N VAL A 29 -1.21 -4.56 -5.47
CA VAL A 29 -0.96 -4.72 -6.91
C VAL A 29 0.26 -5.58 -7.17
N GLY A 30 1.35 -5.34 -6.43
CA GLY A 30 2.58 -6.12 -6.54
C GLY A 30 2.39 -7.58 -6.15
N ALA A 31 1.64 -7.85 -5.08
CA ALA A 31 1.32 -9.20 -4.63
C ALA A 31 0.50 -9.96 -5.69
N GLU A 32 -0.58 -9.35 -6.19
CA GLU A 32 -1.42 -9.98 -7.22
C GLU A 32 -0.70 -10.15 -8.56
N TYR A 33 0.10 -9.17 -8.97
CA TYR A 33 0.94 -9.32 -10.16
C TYR A 33 1.95 -10.47 -9.99
N SER A 34 2.58 -10.58 -8.83
CA SER A 34 3.52 -11.67 -8.53
C SER A 34 2.82 -13.03 -8.53
N GLN A 35 1.62 -13.11 -7.93
CA GLN A 35 0.82 -14.32 -7.90
C GLN A 35 0.37 -14.74 -9.30
N GLN A 36 -0.13 -13.81 -10.13
CA GLN A 36 -0.50 -14.10 -11.50
C GLN A 36 0.71 -14.46 -12.37
N PHE A 37 1.86 -13.82 -12.15
CA PHE A 37 3.09 -14.14 -12.87
C PHE A 37 3.56 -15.58 -12.59
N VAL A 38 3.60 -15.97 -11.31
CA VAL A 38 4.01 -17.31 -10.91
C VAL A 38 3.00 -18.35 -11.42
N SER A 39 1.70 -18.13 -11.17
CA SER A 39 0.65 -19.10 -11.48
C SER A 39 0.30 -19.23 -12.95
N LYS A 40 0.36 -18.14 -13.74
CA LYS A 40 -0.03 -18.14 -15.16
C LYS A 40 1.14 -18.20 -16.13
N ARG A 41 2.36 -17.79 -15.72
CA ARG A 41 3.53 -17.73 -16.61
C ARG A 41 4.61 -18.74 -16.27
N TRP A 42 4.85 -18.97 -14.97
CA TRP A 42 6.01 -19.75 -14.51
C TRP A 42 5.72 -21.23 -14.29
N LEU A 43 4.63 -21.59 -13.59
CA LEU A 43 4.25 -22.98 -13.34
C LEU A 43 3.57 -23.72 -14.51
N PRO A 44 2.72 -23.11 -15.36
CA PRO A 44 1.94 -23.87 -16.32
C PRO A 44 2.70 -24.22 -17.60
N SER A 45 2.27 -25.30 -18.26
CA SER A 45 2.74 -25.73 -19.57
C SER A 45 2.52 -24.63 -20.63
N PRO A 46 3.35 -24.51 -21.69
CA PRO A 46 3.20 -23.50 -22.73
C PRO A 46 1.81 -23.42 -23.36
N ALA A 47 1.03 -24.51 -23.32
CA ALA A 47 -0.34 -24.59 -23.84
C ALA A 47 -1.42 -24.01 -22.91
N GLU A 48 -1.12 -23.83 -21.62
CA GLU A 48 -2.04 -23.34 -20.58
C GLU A 48 -1.69 -21.93 -20.09
N ARG A 49 -0.68 -21.30 -20.71
CA ARG A 49 -0.27 -19.93 -20.37
C ARG A 49 -1.38 -18.96 -20.73
N GLU A 50 -2.02 -18.44 -19.70
CA GLU A 50 -3.07 -17.44 -19.81
C GLU A 50 -2.49 -16.04 -19.64
N ASP A 51 -3.08 -15.05 -20.31
CA ASP A 51 -2.62 -13.66 -20.20
C ASP A 51 -2.91 -13.08 -18.80
N ILE A 52 -2.07 -12.12 -18.41
CA ILE A 52 -2.19 -11.41 -17.13
C ILE A 52 -3.47 -10.59 -17.15
N ASP A 53 -4.30 -10.75 -16.12
CA ASP A 53 -5.56 -10.03 -16.01
C ASP A 53 -5.33 -8.67 -15.36
N TYR A 54 -5.00 -7.70 -16.22
CA TYR A 54 -4.80 -6.31 -15.85
C TYR A 54 -6.08 -5.63 -15.32
N ALA A 55 -7.27 -6.11 -15.71
CA ALA A 55 -8.53 -5.57 -15.21
C ALA A 55 -8.73 -5.92 -13.73
N THR A 56 -8.37 -7.15 -13.35
CA THR A 56 -8.37 -7.60 -11.95
C THR A 56 -7.30 -6.86 -11.12
N ILE A 57 -6.09 -6.67 -11.66
CA ILE A 57 -5.05 -5.86 -11.00
C ILE A 57 -5.53 -4.43 -10.75
N GLY A 58 -6.21 -3.82 -11.73
CA GLY A 58 -6.79 -2.48 -11.58
C GLY A 58 -7.83 -2.40 -10.45
N ARG A 59 -8.67 -3.43 -10.29
CA ARG A 59 -9.64 -3.50 -9.18
C ARG A 59 -8.95 -3.60 -7.82
N TYR A 60 -7.88 -4.39 -7.70
CA TYR A 60 -7.06 -4.46 -6.49
C TYR A 60 -6.31 -3.16 -6.20
N ALA A 61 -5.86 -2.44 -7.24
CA ALA A 61 -5.28 -1.11 -7.08
C ALA A 61 -6.29 -0.13 -6.47
N VAL A 62 -7.53 -0.10 -6.98
CA VAL A 62 -8.60 0.74 -6.43
C VAL A 62 -8.94 0.32 -5.00
N MET A 63 -9.04 -0.97 -4.72
CA MET A 63 -9.38 -1.44 -3.36
C MET A 63 -8.27 -1.10 -2.34
N GLY A 64 -7.00 -1.33 -2.71
CA GLY A 64 -5.85 -1.02 -1.85
C GLY A 64 -5.63 0.47 -1.62
N THR A 65 -5.89 1.30 -2.63
CA THR A 65 -5.68 2.76 -2.54
C THR A 65 -6.86 3.52 -1.93
N ALA A 66 -8.09 3.13 -2.27
CA ALA A 66 -9.30 3.90 -1.96
C ALA A 66 -10.16 3.31 -0.83
N ALA A 67 -10.02 2.03 -0.48
CA ALA A 67 -10.76 1.43 0.65
C ALA A 67 -9.86 1.25 1.89
N TYR A 68 -8.67 0.66 1.71
CA TYR A 68 -7.77 0.40 2.83
C TYR A 68 -7.19 1.67 3.45
N ALA A 69 -6.78 2.63 2.63
CA ALA A 69 -6.17 3.85 3.14
C ALA A 69 -7.10 4.73 4.00
N PRO A 70 -8.37 4.98 3.64
CA PRO A 70 -9.32 5.64 4.54
C PRO A 70 -9.57 4.81 5.80
N THR A 71 -9.69 3.50 5.68
CA THR A 71 -9.86 2.61 6.85
C THR A 71 -8.71 2.77 7.84
N LEU A 72 -7.46 2.74 7.37
CA LEU A 72 -6.27 2.93 8.20
C LEU A 72 -6.17 4.34 8.78
N TYR A 73 -6.53 5.38 8.02
CA TYR A 73 -6.55 6.75 8.54
C TYR A 73 -7.52 6.91 9.72
N PHE A 74 -8.75 6.38 9.57
CA PHE A 74 -9.72 6.39 10.66
C PHE A 74 -9.28 5.51 11.83
N TRP A 75 -8.66 4.37 11.56
CA TRP A 75 -8.10 3.49 12.57
C TRP A 75 -6.99 4.15 13.39
N TYR A 76 -6.00 4.77 12.75
CA TYR A 76 -4.94 5.49 13.46
C TYR A 76 -5.48 6.68 14.26
N LYS A 77 -6.45 7.42 13.70
CA LYS A 77 -7.10 8.52 14.42
C LYS A 77 -7.90 8.04 15.63
N TRP A 78 -8.50 6.86 15.56
CA TRP A 78 -9.15 6.20 16.70
C TRP A 78 -8.11 5.74 17.73
N LEU A 79 -7.02 5.12 17.28
CA LEU A 79 -5.93 4.62 18.13
C LEU A 79 -5.26 5.74 18.93
N ASP A 80 -4.96 6.88 18.30
CA ASP A 80 -4.40 8.07 18.95
C ASP A 80 -5.36 8.66 20.01
N ARG A 81 -6.68 8.51 19.81
CA ARG A 81 -7.69 8.94 20.78
C ARG A 81 -7.83 7.99 21.96
N THR A 82 -7.75 6.68 21.72
CA THR A 82 -7.94 5.65 22.74
C THR A 82 -6.69 5.52 23.63
N PHE A 83 -5.51 5.74 23.07
CA PHE A 83 -4.23 5.65 23.80
C PHE A 83 -3.44 6.97 23.73
N PRO A 84 -3.91 8.04 24.40
CA PRO A 84 -3.15 9.29 24.50
C PRO A 84 -1.82 9.01 25.22
N GLY A 85 -0.70 9.36 24.58
CA GLY A 85 0.63 9.10 25.09
C GLY A 85 0.85 9.73 26.47
N THR A 86 1.20 8.90 27.46
CA THR A 86 1.51 9.31 28.84
C THR A 86 2.94 9.80 29.03
N THR A 87 3.66 10.08 27.93
CA THR A 87 5.03 10.58 27.99
C THR A 87 5.03 11.97 28.62
N LYS A 88 5.44 12.04 29.89
CA LYS A 88 5.67 13.31 30.58
C LYS A 88 6.70 14.10 29.77
N ALA A 89 6.33 15.29 29.30
CA ALA A 89 7.32 16.25 28.82
C ALA A 89 8.28 16.48 29.99
N CYS A 90 9.52 16.03 29.83
CA CYS A 90 10.57 16.27 30.81
C CYS A 90 10.79 17.80 30.88
N PRO A 91 10.82 18.41 32.07
CA PRO A 91 10.96 19.85 32.24
C PRO A 91 12.28 20.39 31.69
#